data_AF-A0A1M3DHM8-F1
#
_entry.id   AF-A0A1M3DHM8-F1
#
_cell.length_a   1.000
_cell.length_b   1.000
_cell.length_c   1.000
_cell.angle_alpha   90.00
_cell.angle_beta   90.00
_cell.angle_gamma   90.00
#
_symmetry.space_group_name_H-M   'P 1'
#
loop_
_entity.id
_entity.type
_entity.pdbx_description
1 polymer ?
#
loop_
_entity_poly.entity_id
_entity_poly.type
_entity_poly.pdbx_seq_one_letter_code
_entity_poly.pdbx_strand_id
1 'polypeptide(L)'
;MAAEEHRLRVGRLIRGDRNVTDLDRLFADLRFADPGRPTVTEIGDFAAHREERNKGIAMRRVGDIQISARIWVRQHFGIVPSIEDTKAAGFANLKIATDEQIRRRLGTSRQVARSQFVQGLKQLELGRLPSAKQKAAVNYLGGSFVWQFAFDDATLAGEFADVLIDSGALAASDRDAFLGIAPFFALHAITLMHGARLELPDGQFAPLRAVVRDETGTLRVVADVPVENFGKPIGCIVTIFETGLAAADHCDVDLPGDPHATMFPLEIGRDGRLVALG
;
A
#
# COMPACT_ATOMS: atom_id res chain seq x y z
N MET A 1 -18.61 18.22 20.52
CA MET A 1 -19.61 17.22 20.07
C MET A 1 -18.94 16.04 19.37
N ALA A 2 -18.13 16.25 18.32
CA ALA A 2 -17.41 15.17 17.63
C ALA A 2 -16.56 14.27 18.58
N ALA A 3 -15.79 14.86 19.50
CA ALA A 3 -14.96 14.08 20.43
C ALA A 3 -15.77 13.21 21.43
N GLU A 4 -16.98 13.62 21.82
CA GLU A 4 -17.85 12.78 22.66
C GLU A 4 -18.44 11.63 21.83
N GLU A 5 -18.87 11.93 20.60
CA GLU A 5 -19.35 10.92 19.67
C GLU A 5 -18.29 9.87 19.35
N HIS A 6 -17.04 10.30 19.09
CA HIS A 6 -15.92 9.39 18.86
C HIS A 6 -15.66 8.50 20.08
N ARG A 7 -15.68 9.05 21.31
CA ARG A 7 -15.57 8.24 22.54
C ARG A 7 -16.65 7.16 22.65
N LEU A 8 -17.89 7.51 22.32
CA LEU A 8 -19.01 6.55 22.37
C LEU A 8 -18.83 5.43 21.32
N ARG A 9 -18.38 5.76 20.10
CA ARG A 9 -18.09 4.80 19.03
C ARG A 9 -16.93 3.87 19.41
N VAL A 10 -15.82 4.43 19.86
CA VAL A 10 -14.66 3.67 20.34
C VAL A 10 -15.05 2.75 21.50
N GLY A 11 -15.81 3.25 22.48
CA GLY A 11 -16.28 2.44 23.59
C GLY A 11 -17.19 1.28 23.18
N ARG A 12 -18.00 1.43 22.13
CA ARG A 12 -18.77 0.32 21.53
C ARG A 12 -17.85 -0.73 20.90
N LEU A 13 -16.89 -0.28 20.09
CA LEU A 13 -15.94 -1.15 19.41
C LEU A 13 -15.10 -1.98 20.41
N ILE A 14 -14.65 -1.38 21.52
CA ILE A 14 -13.89 -2.09 22.57
C ILE A 14 -14.75 -3.14 23.27
N ARG A 15 -16.04 -2.86 23.50
CA ARG A 15 -16.98 -3.83 24.10
C ARG A 15 -17.38 -4.97 23.16
N GLY A 16 -16.91 -4.95 21.91
CA GLY A 16 -17.18 -6.00 20.92
C GLY A 16 -18.35 -5.70 19.99
N ASP A 17 -18.94 -4.51 20.03
CA ASP A 17 -19.95 -4.10 19.05
C ASP A 17 -19.25 -3.75 17.72
N ARG A 18 -19.28 -4.69 16.77
CA ARG A 18 -18.58 -4.62 15.48
C ARG A 18 -19.41 -3.93 14.41
N ASN A 19 -19.78 -2.68 14.66
CA ASN A 19 -20.54 -1.89 13.70
C ASN A 19 -19.62 -1.19 12.69
N VAL A 20 -19.76 -1.52 11.39
CA VAL A 20 -18.99 -0.90 10.30
C VAL A 20 -19.24 0.62 10.21
N THR A 21 -20.46 1.07 10.51
CA THR A 21 -20.80 2.51 10.48
C THR A 21 -20.00 3.30 11.51
N ASP A 22 -19.57 2.67 12.61
CA ASP A 22 -18.69 3.33 13.57
C ASP A 22 -17.30 3.58 12.98
N LEU A 23 -16.76 2.62 12.21
CA LEU A 23 -15.49 2.80 11.49
C LEU A 23 -15.61 3.84 10.38
N ASP A 24 -16.66 3.79 9.55
CA ASP A 24 -16.88 4.76 8.47
C ASP A 24 -16.82 6.20 9.01
N ARG A 25 -17.51 6.45 10.13
CA ARG A 25 -17.58 7.78 10.75
C ARG A 25 -16.26 8.19 11.36
N LEU A 26 -15.63 7.29 12.12
CA LEU A 26 -14.33 7.58 12.74
C LEU A 26 -13.27 7.90 11.67
N PHE A 27 -13.12 7.06 10.64
CA PHE A 27 -12.13 7.30 9.59
C PHE A 27 -12.47 8.55 8.76
N ALA A 28 -13.74 8.77 8.41
CA ALA A 28 -14.15 9.95 7.65
C ALA A 28 -13.89 11.26 8.39
N ASP A 29 -14.12 11.31 9.70
CA ASP A 29 -13.89 12.50 10.51
C ASP A 29 -12.40 12.72 10.79
N LEU A 30 -11.66 11.64 11.06
CA LEU A 30 -10.27 11.70 11.50
C LEU A 30 -9.27 11.83 10.34
N ARG A 31 -9.70 11.68 9.08
CA ARG A 31 -8.81 11.85 7.91
C ARG A 31 -8.13 13.21 7.82
N PHE A 32 -8.66 14.22 8.51
CA PHE A 32 -8.12 15.58 8.58
C PHE A 32 -7.34 15.89 9.87
N ALA A 33 -7.26 14.95 10.82
CA ALA A 33 -6.93 15.24 12.21
C ALA A 33 -5.48 15.72 12.46
N ASP A 34 -4.48 15.28 11.69
CA ASP A 34 -3.11 15.84 11.77
C ASP A 34 -2.18 15.26 10.67
N PRO A 35 -1.08 15.95 10.28
CA PRO A 35 -0.07 15.38 9.41
C PRO A 35 0.68 14.23 10.11
N GLY A 36 0.93 13.13 9.38
CA GLY A 36 1.85 12.07 9.82
C GLY A 36 1.20 10.72 10.12
N ARG A 37 -0.12 10.58 9.94
CA ARG A 37 -0.86 9.32 10.09
C ARG A 37 -1.47 8.88 8.76
N PRO A 38 -0.62 8.62 7.74
CA PRO A 38 -1.06 8.47 6.37
C PRO A 38 -2.01 7.29 6.15
N THR A 39 -1.96 6.24 6.98
CA THR A 39 -2.86 5.08 6.83
C THR A 39 -4.30 5.43 7.23
N VAL A 40 -4.49 6.20 8.31
CA VAL A 40 -5.81 6.67 8.74
C VAL A 40 -6.40 7.63 7.71
N THR A 41 -5.59 8.56 7.20
CA THR A 41 -5.99 9.44 6.10
C THR A 41 -6.38 8.62 4.88
N GLU A 42 -5.58 7.63 4.48
CA GLU A 42 -5.84 6.78 3.31
C GLU A 42 -7.20 6.08 3.41
N ILE A 43 -7.45 5.37 4.53
CA ILE A 43 -8.69 4.62 4.73
C ILE A 43 -9.89 5.57 4.83
N GLY A 44 -9.77 6.69 5.54
CA GLY A 44 -10.84 7.70 5.60
C GLY A 44 -11.14 8.38 4.28
N ASP A 45 -10.15 8.47 3.41
CA ASP A 45 -10.28 8.96 2.04
C ASP A 45 -10.99 7.93 1.12
N PHE A 46 -10.71 6.63 1.28
CA PHE A 46 -11.47 5.56 0.61
C PHE A 46 -12.92 5.47 1.10
N ALA A 47 -13.16 5.64 2.41
CA ALA A 47 -14.51 5.70 2.98
C ALA A 47 -15.34 6.86 2.39
N ALA A 48 -14.69 7.98 2.06
CA ALA A 48 -15.34 9.15 1.47
C ALA A 48 -15.62 9.01 -0.04
N HIS A 49 -14.65 8.47 -0.76
CA HIS A 49 -14.62 8.40 -2.22
C HIS A 49 -14.02 7.06 -2.64
N ARG A 50 -14.86 6.03 -2.67
CA ARG A 50 -14.45 4.62 -2.81
C ARG A 50 -13.95 4.27 -4.21
N GLU A 51 -14.57 4.81 -5.25
CA GLU A 51 -14.40 4.30 -6.62
C GLU A 51 -13.02 4.62 -7.21
N GLU A 52 -12.56 5.86 -7.09
CA GLU A 52 -11.36 6.34 -7.77
C GLU A 52 -10.49 7.20 -6.87
N ARG A 53 -9.18 6.97 -6.95
CA ARG A 53 -8.17 7.64 -6.15
C ARG A 53 -7.04 8.17 -7.00
N ASN A 54 -6.82 9.48 -6.94
CA ASN A 54 -5.72 10.18 -7.61
C ASN A 54 -4.69 10.76 -6.61
N LYS A 55 -4.81 10.42 -5.33
CA LYS A 55 -3.92 10.83 -4.25
C LYS A 55 -3.93 9.78 -3.15
N GLY A 56 -2.86 9.75 -2.36
CA GLY A 56 -2.74 8.82 -1.23
C GLY A 56 -1.41 8.08 -1.20
N ILE A 57 -1.16 7.36 -0.13
CA ILE A 57 0.02 6.48 -0.02
C ILE A 57 -0.08 5.28 -0.96
N ALA A 58 -1.29 4.74 -1.21
CA ALA A 58 -1.46 3.62 -2.15
C ALA A 58 -1.12 4.07 -3.57
N MET A 59 -1.74 5.14 -4.07
CA MET A 59 -1.47 5.69 -5.41
C MET A 59 0.03 5.98 -5.60
N ARG A 60 0.65 6.72 -4.68
CA ARG A 60 2.09 7.03 -4.79
C ARG A 60 2.95 5.78 -4.83
N ARG A 61 2.63 4.77 -4.01
CA ARG A 61 3.35 3.50 -3.99
C ARG A 61 3.21 2.76 -5.32
N VAL A 62 2.00 2.68 -5.87
CA VAL A 62 1.76 2.02 -7.16
C VAL A 62 2.46 2.75 -8.30
N GLY A 63 2.40 4.09 -8.33
CA GLY A 63 3.10 4.89 -9.32
C GLY A 63 4.62 4.68 -9.29
N ASP A 64 5.23 4.68 -8.10
CA ASP A 64 6.67 4.39 -7.97
C ASP A 64 6.98 2.95 -8.45
N ILE A 65 6.15 1.94 -8.11
CA ILE A 65 6.31 0.55 -8.56
C ILE A 65 6.16 0.45 -10.08
N GLN A 66 5.21 1.16 -10.69
CA GLN A 66 4.99 1.18 -12.13
C GLN A 66 6.24 1.65 -12.88
N ILE A 67 6.85 2.75 -12.40
CA ILE A 67 8.09 3.28 -12.98
C ILE A 67 9.21 2.23 -12.89
N SER A 68 9.37 1.59 -11.72
CA SER A 68 10.35 0.53 -11.49
C SER A 68 10.15 -0.67 -12.43
N ALA A 69 8.92 -1.17 -12.51
CA ALA A 69 8.55 -2.31 -13.34
C ALA A 69 8.76 -2.02 -14.83
N ARG A 70 8.40 -0.82 -15.29
CA ARG A 70 8.53 -0.42 -16.71
C ARG A 70 9.98 -0.48 -17.18
N ILE A 71 10.91 0.05 -16.38
CA ILE A 71 12.33 0.01 -16.72
C ILE A 71 12.87 -1.41 -16.72
N TRP A 72 12.52 -2.19 -15.71
CA TRP A 72 12.96 -3.59 -15.63
C TRP A 72 12.44 -4.43 -16.81
N VAL A 73 11.16 -4.28 -17.18
CA VAL A 73 10.57 -4.97 -18.34
C VAL A 73 11.24 -4.52 -19.64
N ARG A 74 11.42 -3.22 -19.88
CA ARG A 74 12.11 -2.72 -21.08
C ARG A 74 13.50 -3.33 -21.26
N GLN A 75 14.28 -3.40 -20.18
CA GLN A 75 15.60 -4.03 -20.19
C GLN A 75 15.53 -5.52 -20.54
N HIS A 76 14.51 -6.24 -20.03
CA HIS A 76 14.29 -7.65 -20.37
C HIS A 76 14.02 -7.86 -21.87
N PHE A 77 13.37 -6.89 -22.52
CA PHE A 77 13.16 -6.87 -23.97
C PHE A 77 14.33 -6.24 -24.77
N GLY A 78 15.50 -6.05 -24.15
CA GLY A 78 16.70 -5.52 -24.81
C GLY A 78 16.66 -4.02 -25.10
N ILE A 79 15.67 -3.30 -24.57
CA ILE A 79 15.57 -1.84 -24.71
C ILE A 79 16.46 -1.19 -23.65
N VAL A 80 17.43 -0.40 -24.10
CA VAL A 80 18.32 0.35 -23.22
C VAL A 80 17.60 1.58 -22.68
N PRO A 81 17.39 1.71 -21.35
CA PRO A 81 16.74 2.89 -20.79
C PRO A 81 17.58 4.15 -20.97
N SER A 82 16.91 5.29 -21.14
CA SER A 82 17.60 6.58 -21.11
C SER A 82 18.15 6.89 -19.70
N ILE A 83 19.00 7.92 -19.61
CA ILE A 83 19.49 8.40 -18.31
C ILE A 83 18.31 8.93 -17.46
N GLU A 84 17.36 9.64 -18.07
CA GLU A 84 16.19 10.16 -17.36
C GLU A 84 15.26 9.02 -16.88
N ASP A 85 15.08 7.98 -17.69
CA ASP A 85 14.38 6.76 -17.27
C ASP A 85 15.04 6.10 -16.05
N THR A 86 16.37 5.93 -16.13
CA THR A 86 17.18 5.33 -15.06
C THR A 86 17.08 6.16 -13.78
N LYS A 87 17.10 7.48 -13.91
CA LYS A 87 16.96 8.44 -12.81
C LYS A 87 15.58 8.37 -12.16
N ALA A 88 14.52 8.35 -12.96
CA ALA A 88 13.15 8.20 -12.46
C ALA A 88 12.97 6.88 -11.69
N ALA A 89 13.40 5.75 -12.27
CA ALA A 89 13.36 4.45 -11.60
C ALA A 89 14.22 4.43 -10.33
N GLY A 90 15.40 5.02 -10.34
CA GLY A 90 16.24 5.09 -9.15
C GLY A 90 15.64 5.87 -8.00
N PHE A 91 14.98 6.99 -8.27
CA PHE A 91 14.27 7.72 -7.23
C PHE A 91 13.00 7.00 -6.75
N ALA A 92 12.28 6.33 -7.65
CA ALA A 92 11.15 5.47 -7.27
C ALA A 92 11.62 4.32 -6.38
N ASN A 93 12.64 3.56 -6.80
CA ASN A 93 13.22 2.46 -6.02
C ASN A 93 13.81 2.92 -4.69
N LEU A 94 14.37 4.13 -4.62
CA LEU A 94 14.80 4.74 -3.35
C LEU A 94 13.66 5.10 -2.40
N LYS A 95 12.41 5.24 -2.86
CA LYS A 95 11.25 5.41 -1.97
C LYS A 95 10.66 4.06 -1.60
N ILE A 96 10.66 3.12 -2.53
CA ILE A 96 10.04 1.80 -2.34
C ILE A 96 10.86 0.94 -1.38
N ALA A 97 12.17 0.84 -1.64
CA ALA A 97 13.04 -0.08 -0.95
C ALA A 97 13.09 0.23 0.56
N THR A 98 13.14 -0.81 1.39
CA THR A 98 13.43 -0.66 2.83
C THR A 98 14.93 -0.42 3.04
N ASP A 99 15.29 0.15 4.19
CA ASP A 99 16.70 0.35 4.54
C ASP A 99 17.46 -0.98 4.60
N GLU A 100 16.79 -2.05 5.01
CA GLU A 100 17.36 -3.39 5.02
C GLU A 100 17.61 -3.93 3.61
N GLN A 101 16.67 -3.74 2.68
CA GLN A 101 16.88 -4.12 1.28
C GLN A 101 18.07 -3.36 0.67
N ILE A 102 18.19 -2.05 0.92
CA ILE A 102 19.31 -1.22 0.45
C ILE A 102 20.63 -1.71 1.06
N ARG A 103 20.67 -1.92 2.38
CA ARG A 103 21.87 -2.40 3.07
C ARG A 103 22.31 -3.76 2.54
N ARG A 104 21.38 -4.70 2.37
CA ARG A 104 21.66 -6.03 1.84
C ARG A 104 22.19 -6.01 0.41
N ARG A 105 21.70 -5.11 -0.44
CA ARG A 105 22.06 -5.05 -1.88
C ARG A 105 23.30 -4.21 -2.16
N LEU A 106 23.51 -3.13 -1.40
CA LEU A 106 24.56 -2.15 -1.67
C LEU A 106 25.60 -2.03 -0.54
N GLY A 107 25.41 -2.72 0.58
CA GLY A 107 26.33 -2.68 1.73
C GLY A 107 26.39 -1.32 2.42
N THR A 108 25.36 -0.48 2.29
CA THR A 108 25.40 0.91 2.76
C THR A 108 24.02 1.45 3.17
N SER A 109 23.99 2.65 3.76
CA SER A 109 22.75 3.32 4.16
C SER A 109 22.02 3.94 2.97
N ARG A 110 20.71 4.22 3.11
CA ARG A 110 19.91 4.89 2.07
C ARG A 110 20.53 6.21 1.61
N GLN A 111 21.01 7.03 2.54
CA GLN A 111 21.61 8.32 2.22
C GLN A 111 22.87 8.16 1.37
N VAL A 112 23.74 7.20 1.73
CA VAL A 112 24.95 6.93 0.95
C VAL A 112 24.60 6.31 -0.40
N ALA A 113 23.67 5.36 -0.45
CA ALA A 113 23.18 4.77 -1.70
C ALA A 113 22.63 5.84 -2.66
N ARG A 114 21.82 6.78 -2.16
CA ARG A 114 21.31 7.93 -2.92
C ARG A 114 22.45 8.81 -3.44
N SER A 115 23.45 9.11 -2.61
CA SER A 115 24.60 9.90 -3.04
C SER A 115 25.39 9.21 -4.16
N GLN A 116 25.68 7.91 -3.99
CA GLN A 116 26.37 7.11 -5.00
C GLN A 116 25.57 7.00 -6.31
N PHE A 117 24.24 6.88 -6.22
CA PHE A 117 23.35 6.85 -7.36
C PHE A 117 23.40 8.17 -8.16
N VAL A 118 23.19 9.31 -7.48
CA VAL A 118 23.22 10.64 -8.11
C VAL A 118 24.58 10.94 -8.74
N GLN A 119 25.68 10.62 -8.05
CA GLN A 119 27.01 10.79 -8.60
C GLN A 119 27.26 9.87 -9.80
N GLY A 120 26.76 8.63 -9.75
CA GLY A 120 26.85 7.68 -10.86
C GLY A 120 26.14 8.18 -12.11
N LEU A 121 24.90 8.68 -11.98
CA LEU A 121 24.16 9.30 -13.08
C LEU A 121 24.94 10.46 -13.69
N LYS A 122 25.48 11.36 -12.85
CA LYS A 122 26.29 12.50 -13.32
C LYS A 122 27.53 12.06 -14.11
N GLN A 123 28.20 10.97 -13.74
CA GLN A 123 29.32 10.45 -14.54
C GLN A 123 28.84 9.96 -15.91
N LEU A 124 27.72 9.23 -15.96
CA LEU A 124 27.14 8.74 -17.21
C LEU A 124 26.70 9.88 -18.14
N GLU A 125 26.08 10.93 -17.60
CA GLU A 125 25.71 12.15 -18.34
C GLU A 125 26.93 12.83 -18.98
N LEU A 126 28.08 12.78 -18.31
CA LEU A 126 29.35 13.33 -18.80
C LEU A 126 30.11 12.37 -19.72
N GLY A 127 29.55 11.20 -20.06
CA GLY A 127 30.24 10.16 -20.84
C GLY A 127 31.42 9.50 -20.13
N ARG A 128 31.47 9.58 -18.79
CA ARG A 128 32.54 9.04 -17.94
C ARG A 128 32.12 7.74 -17.28
N LEU A 129 33.10 6.90 -16.94
CA LEU A 129 32.86 5.66 -16.21
C LEU A 129 32.64 5.93 -14.72
N PRO A 130 31.50 5.50 -14.13
CA PRO A 130 31.29 5.56 -12.69
C PRO A 130 32.24 4.64 -11.92
N SER A 131 32.52 4.97 -10.66
CA SER A 131 33.24 4.06 -9.75
C SER A 131 32.43 2.77 -9.51
N ALA A 132 33.07 1.72 -8.98
CA ALA A 132 32.38 0.44 -8.72
C ALA A 132 31.14 0.60 -7.81
N LYS A 133 31.22 1.45 -6.77
CA LYS A 133 30.09 1.74 -5.87
C LYS A 133 28.97 2.52 -6.56
N GLN A 134 29.33 3.50 -7.38
CA GLN A 134 28.36 4.28 -8.17
C GLN A 134 27.65 3.41 -9.19
N LYS A 135 28.40 2.56 -9.93
CA LYS A 135 27.86 1.60 -10.88
C LYS A 135 26.91 0.61 -10.21
N ALA A 136 27.28 0.08 -9.04
CA ALA A 136 26.40 -0.80 -8.28
C ALA A 136 25.09 -0.11 -7.88
N ALA A 137 25.17 1.14 -7.39
CA ALA A 137 23.99 1.92 -7.03
C ALA A 137 23.09 2.21 -8.25
N VAL A 138 23.67 2.59 -9.39
CA VAL A 138 22.94 2.81 -10.65
C VAL A 138 22.28 1.53 -11.15
N ASN A 139 22.99 0.40 -11.16
CA ASN A 139 22.43 -0.86 -11.63
C ASN A 139 21.29 -1.36 -10.74
N TYR A 140 21.45 -1.29 -9.42
CA TYR A 140 20.39 -1.72 -8.51
C TYR A 140 19.20 -0.76 -8.54
N LEU A 141 19.42 0.52 -8.23
CA LEU A 141 18.31 1.47 -8.09
C LEU A 141 17.71 1.83 -9.44
N GLY A 142 18.50 1.97 -10.50
CA GLY A 142 18.01 2.38 -11.81
C GLY A 142 17.58 1.23 -12.73
N GLY A 143 17.84 -0.04 -12.39
CA GLY A 143 17.58 -1.18 -13.28
C GLY A 143 16.89 -2.38 -12.63
N SER A 144 16.60 -2.35 -11.33
CA SER A 144 15.88 -3.45 -10.67
C SER A 144 14.39 -3.15 -10.58
N PHE A 145 13.57 -4.21 -10.66
CA PHE A 145 12.20 -4.14 -10.18
C PHE A 145 12.20 -4.27 -8.66
N VAL A 146 11.89 -3.18 -7.96
CA VAL A 146 11.72 -3.16 -6.51
C VAL A 146 10.26 -2.88 -6.20
N TRP A 147 9.69 -3.68 -5.31
CA TRP A 147 8.35 -3.49 -4.79
C TRP A 147 8.34 -3.46 -3.26
N GLN A 148 7.23 -3.05 -2.66
CA GLN A 148 6.92 -3.19 -1.23
C GLN A 148 5.51 -2.66 -1.05
N PHE A 149 4.74 -3.23 -0.12
CA PHE A 149 3.41 -2.74 0.21
C PHE A 149 3.44 -1.27 0.71
N ALA A 150 2.32 -0.57 0.58
CA ALA A 150 2.20 0.81 1.02
C ALA A 150 2.12 0.90 2.55
N PHE A 151 1.36 0.00 3.17
CA PHE A 151 1.21 -0.15 4.62
C PHE A 151 0.69 -1.55 4.97
N ASP A 152 0.75 -1.90 6.25
CA ASP A 152 0.22 -3.14 6.81
C ASP A 152 -0.83 -2.87 7.90
N ASP A 153 -1.52 -3.92 8.33
CA ASP A 153 -2.58 -3.88 9.34
C ASP A 153 -2.09 -3.41 10.71
N ALA A 154 -0.88 -3.78 11.11
CA ALA A 154 -0.26 -3.32 12.35
C ALA A 154 -0.03 -1.80 12.34
N THR A 155 0.49 -1.25 11.23
CA THR A 155 0.67 0.19 11.05
C THR A 155 -0.67 0.92 11.08
N LEU A 156 -1.69 0.40 10.37
CA LEU A 156 -3.04 0.97 10.38
C LEU A 156 -3.62 1.02 11.80
N ALA A 157 -3.59 -0.10 12.52
CA ALA A 157 -4.14 -0.16 13.87
C ALA A 157 -3.40 0.76 14.84
N GLY A 158 -2.07 0.79 14.76
CA GLY A 158 -1.22 1.65 15.59
C GLY A 158 -1.47 3.13 15.35
N GLU A 159 -1.48 3.57 14.09
CA GLU A 159 -1.77 4.96 13.73
C GLU A 159 -3.21 5.34 14.10
N PHE A 160 -4.18 4.44 13.94
CA PHE A 160 -5.57 4.72 14.31
C PHE A 160 -5.75 4.89 15.81
N ALA A 161 -5.12 4.03 16.62
CA ALA A 161 -5.10 4.18 18.08
C ALA A 161 -4.45 5.51 18.49
N ASP A 162 -3.32 5.88 17.88
CA ASP A 162 -2.63 7.13 18.16
C ASP A 162 -3.53 8.34 17.89
N VAL A 163 -4.17 8.42 16.72
CA VAL A 163 -5.08 9.53 16.36
C VAL A 163 -6.26 9.63 17.34
N LEU A 164 -6.79 8.50 17.79
CA LEU A 164 -7.88 8.49 18.77
C LEU A 164 -7.42 8.93 20.16
N ILE A 165 -6.19 8.60 20.55
CA ILE A 165 -5.61 9.07 21.82
C ILE A 165 -5.35 10.57 21.76
N ASP A 166 -4.75 11.04 20.68
CA ASP A 166 -4.40 12.45 20.48
C ASP A 166 -5.66 13.34 20.44
N SER A 167 -6.76 12.84 19.87
CA SER A 167 -8.06 13.53 19.87
C SER A 167 -8.86 13.40 21.19
N GLY A 168 -8.37 12.62 22.15
CA GLY A 168 -9.06 12.32 23.42
C GLY A 168 -10.26 11.37 23.27
N ALA A 169 -10.39 10.70 22.12
CA ALA A 169 -11.43 9.71 21.84
C ALA A 169 -11.13 8.32 22.46
N LEU A 170 -9.86 8.03 22.72
CA LEU A 170 -9.37 6.80 23.34
C LEU A 170 -8.45 7.15 24.52
N ALA A 171 -8.65 6.52 25.67
CA ALA A 171 -7.70 6.66 26.77
C ALA A 171 -6.42 5.85 26.46
N ALA A 172 -5.26 6.38 26.82
CA ALA A 172 -3.98 5.68 26.59
C ALA A 172 -3.93 4.30 27.29
N SER A 173 -4.63 4.13 28.42
CA SER A 173 -4.76 2.85 29.12
C SER A 173 -5.56 1.80 28.34
N ASP A 174 -6.43 2.23 27.44
CA ASP A 174 -7.32 1.34 26.67
C ASP A 174 -6.73 0.96 25.31
N ARG A 175 -5.49 1.39 25.03
CA ARG A 175 -4.80 1.16 23.76
C ARG A 175 -4.76 -0.32 23.40
N ASP A 176 -4.34 -1.18 24.32
CA ASP A 176 -4.18 -2.61 24.03
C ASP A 176 -5.53 -3.29 23.75
N ALA A 177 -6.58 -2.89 24.48
CA ALA A 177 -7.94 -3.38 24.22
C ALA A 177 -8.43 -2.94 22.83
N PHE A 178 -8.09 -1.72 22.41
CA PHE A 178 -8.39 -1.22 21.07
C PHE A 178 -7.53 -1.87 19.97
N LEU A 179 -6.26 -2.19 20.24
CA LEU A 179 -5.43 -2.93 19.28
C LEU A 179 -5.87 -4.39 19.14
N GLY A 180 -6.47 -4.98 20.19
CA GLY A 180 -7.08 -6.31 20.14
C GLY A 180 -8.22 -6.44 19.13
N ILE A 181 -8.69 -5.33 18.56
CA ILE A 181 -9.75 -5.29 17.56
C ILE A 181 -9.23 -4.96 16.15
N ALA A 182 -7.91 -4.94 15.97
CA ALA A 182 -7.23 -4.68 14.69
C ALA A 182 -7.73 -5.53 13.50
N PRO A 183 -8.08 -6.83 13.66
CA PRO A 183 -8.65 -7.60 12.55
C PRO A 183 -9.88 -6.94 11.93
N PHE A 184 -10.75 -6.34 12.74
CA PHE A 184 -11.93 -5.66 12.22
C PHE A 184 -11.58 -4.42 11.38
N PHE A 185 -10.53 -3.68 11.76
CA PHE A 185 -10.04 -2.53 10.99
C PHE A 185 -9.45 -2.97 9.66
N ALA A 186 -8.69 -4.06 9.65
CA ALA A 186 -8.08 -4.59 8.45
C ALA A 186 -9.13 -5.13 7.47
N LEU A 187 -10.16 -5.85 7.95
CA LEU A 187 -11.29 -6.28 7.11
C LEU A 187 -12.01 -5.06 6.53
N HIS A 188 -12.22 -4.00 7.32
CA HIS A 188 -12.85 -2.77 6.85
C HIS A 188 -12.01 -2.04 5.79
N ALA A 189 -10.69 -1.97 5.97
CA ALA A 189 -9.79 -1.45 4.95
C ALA A 189 -9.86 -2.28 3.66
N ILE A 190 -9.91 -3.61 3.76
CA ILE A 190 -10.06 -4.50 2.61
C ILE A 190 -11.37 -4.23 1.87
N THR A 191 -12.51 -4.09 2.57
CA THR A 191 -13.80 -3.82 1.90
C THR A 191 -13.77 -2.48 1.17
N LEU A 192 -13.22 -1.44 1.79
CA LEU A 192 -13.12 -0.11 1.20
C LEU A 192 -12.20 -0.08 -0.03
N MET A 193 -11.04 -0.75 0.04
CA MET A 193 -10.07 -0.74 -1.06
C MET A 193 -10.45 -1.68 -2.21
N HIS A 194 -11.12 -2.81 -1.94
CA HIS A 194 -11.55 -3.75 -2.97
C HIS A 194 -12.51 -3.08 -3.97
N GLY A 195 -12.23 -3.25 -5.26
CA GLY A 195 -13.04 -2.70 -6.36
C GLY A 195 -12.73 -1.24 -6.69
N ALA A 196 -11.90 -0.57 -5.90
CA ALA A 196 -11.43 0.78 -6.21
C ALA A 196 -10.38 0.76 -7.33
N ARG A 197 -10.13 1.92 -7.96
CA ARG A 197 -9.02 2.12 -8.91
C ARG A 197 -8.14 3.29 -8.54
N LEU A 198 -6.84 3.14 -8.77
CA LEU A 198 -5.84 4.19 -8.58
C LEU A 198 -5.52 4.82 -9.94
N GLU A 199 -5.65 6.14 -10.06
CA GLU A 199 -5.16 6.90 -11.21
C GLU A 199 -3.64 7.08 -11.07
N LEU A 200 -2.90 6.53 -12.03
CA LEU A 200 -1.44 6.55 -12.05
C LEU A 200 -0.93 7.85 -12.72
N PRO A 201 0.33 8.25 -12.48
CA PRO A 201 0.87 9.50 -13.02
C PRO A 201 0.83 9.63 -14.55
N ASP A 202 0.74 8.51 -15.27
CA ASP A 202 0.63 8.48 -16.74
C ASP A 202 -0.83 8.42 -17.25
N GLY A 203 -1.81 8.59 -16.35
CA GLY A 203 -3.24 8.57 -16.64
C GLY A 203 -3.83 7.17 -16.79
N GLN A 204 -3.03 6.11 -16.62
CA GLN A 204 -3.55 4.74 -16.57
C GLN A 204 -4.19 4.45 -15.20
N PHE A 205 -5.03 3.42 -15.14
CA PHE A 205 -5.65 2.98 -13.90
C PHE A 205 -5.08 1.64 -13.44
N ALA A 206 -4.85 1.52 -12.13
CA ALA A 206 -4.56 0.26 -11.47
C ALA A 206 -5.74 -0.14 -10.57
N PRO A 207 -6.57 -1.13 -10.95
CA PRO A 207 -7.64 -1.62 -10.10
C PRO A 207 -7.07 -2.34 -8.88
N LEU A 208 -7.79 -2.24 -7.75
CA LEU A 208 -7.49 -2.86 -6.48
C LEU A 208 -8.41 -4.05 -6.22
N ARG A 209 -7.84 -5.16 -5.80
CA ARG A 209 -8.58 -6.40 -5.50
C ARG A 209 -8.10 -7.00 -4.20
N ALA A 210 -9.06 -7.45 -3.39
CA ALA A 210 -8.79 -8.35 -2.28
C ALA A 210 -8.46 -9.74 -2.83
N VAL A 211 -7.38 -10.34 -2.35
CA VAL A 211 -6.96 -11.68 -2.73
C VAL A 211 -6.39 -12.42 -1.53
N VAL A 212 -6.32 -13.74 -1.63
CA VAL A 212 -5.58 -14.58 -0.68
C VAL A 212 -4.16 -14.77 -1.20
N ARG A 213 -3.19 -14.76 -0.30
CA ARG A 213 -1.79 -15.05 -0.59
C ARG A 213 -1.56 -16.54 -0.51
N ASP A 214 -1.27 -17.18 -1.64
CA ASP A 214 -1.13 -18.63 -1.75
C ASP A 214 -0.15 -19.24 -0.74
N GLU A 215 0.99 -18.57 -0.46
CA GLU A 215 2.02 -19.14 0.40
C GLU A 215 1.65 -19.14 1.89
N THR A 216 0.82 -18.18 2.33
CA THR A 216 0.52 -17.94 3.75
C THR A 216 -0.95 -18.13 4.09
N GLY A 217 -1.84 -18.20 3.10
CA GLY A 217 -3.28 -18.20 3.28
C GLY A 217 -3.83 -16.89 3.83
N THR A 218 -3.07 -15.78 3.79
CA THR A 218 -3.49 -14.50 4.37
C THR A 218 -4.17 -13.58 3.37
N LEU A 219 -5.09 -12.74 3.87
CA LEU A 219 -5.78 -11.72 3.09
C LEU A 219 -4.84 -10.54 2.78
N ARG A 220 -5.00 -9.96 1.60
CA ARG A 220 -4.28 -8.75 1.18
C ARG A 220 -5.07 -7.99 0.11
N VAL A 221 -4.73 -6.72 -0.09
CA VAL A 221 -5.17 -5.97 -1.27
C VAL A 221 -4.02 -5.80 -2.24
N VAL A 222 -4.23 -6.24 -3.47
CA VAL A 222 -3.27 -6.09 -4.58
C VAL A 222 -3.74 -5.04 -5.57
N ALA A 223 -2.79 -4.45 -6.29
CA ALA A 223 -3.03 -3.61 -7.45
C ALA A 223 -2.60 -4.34 -8.73
N ASP A 224 -3.45 -4.29 -9.76
CA ASP A 224 -3.06 -4.70 -11.12
C ASP A 224 -2.41 -3.51 -11.82
N VAL A 225 -1.08 -3.51 -11.89
CA VAL A 225 -0.30 -2.37 -12.38
C VAL A 225 -0.04 -2.54 -13.87
N PRO A 226 -0.55 -1.65 -14.73
CA PRO A 226 -0.19 -1.65 -16.14
C PRO A 226 1.24 -1.14 -16.31
N VAL A 227 2.08 -1.91 -17.00
CA VAL A 227 3.53 -1.65 -17.09
C VAL A 227 3.94 -1.18 -18.47
N GLU A 228 3.62 -1.95 -19.52
CA GLU A 228 4.07 -1.68 -20.88
C GLU A 228 3.18 -2.38 -21.92
N ASN A 229 3.28 -2.01 -23.19
CA ASN A 229 2.57 -2.70 -24.27
C ASN A 229 3.48 -2.95 -25.48
N PHE A 230 3.89 -4.21 -25.69
CA PHE A 230 4.66 -4.66 -26.86
C PHE A 230 3.77 -5.47 -27.81
N GLY A 231 2.62 -4.91 -28.18
CA GLY A 231 1.57 -5.60 -28.96
C GLY A 231 0.63 -6.46 -28.12
N LYS A 232 1.03 -6.81 -26.88
CA LYS A 232 0.18 -7.35 -25.83
C LYS A 232 0.41 -6.54 -24.54
N PRO A 233 -0.66 -6.16 -23.80
CA PRO A 233 -0.51 -5.49 -22.51
C PRO A 233 0.30 -6.35 -21.54
N ILE A 234 1.32 -5.75 -20.94
CA ILE A 234 2.13 -6.31 -19.86
C ILE A 234 1.76 -5.54 -18.59
N GLY A 235 1.41 -6.29 -17.55
CA GLY A 235 1.17 -5.76 -16.22
C GLY A 235 1.83 -6.63 -15.16
N CYS A 236 1.82 -6.16 -13.92
CA CYS A 236 2.20 -6.95 -12.76
C CYS A 236 1.19 -6.77 -11.63
N ILE A 237 1.12 -7.77 -10.75
CA ILE A 237 0.25 -7.73 -9.57
C ILE A 237 1.15 -7.52 -8.35
N VAL A 238 0.87 -6.48 -7.56
CA VAL A 238 1.68 -6.14 -6.37
C VAL A 238 0.80 -5.94 -5.15
N THR A 239 1.24 -6.38 -3.97
CA THR A 239 0.53 -6.10 -2.72
C THR A 239 0.67 -4.62 -2.35
N ILE A 240 -0.45 -3.98 -2.00
CA ILE A 240 -0.51 -2.59 -1.53
C ILE A 240 -0.87 -2.50 -0.05
N PHE A 241 -1.78 -3.35 0.41
CA PHE A 241 -2.10 -3.50 1.83
C PHE A 241 -1.88 -4.96 2.24
N GLU A 242 -0.91 -5.19 3.12
CA GLU A 242 -0.56 -6.51 3.65
C GLU A 242 -1.27 -6.72 4.99
N THR A 243 -1.79 -7.93 5.24
CA THR A 243 -2.38 -8.28 6.53
C THR A 243 -1.88 -9.62 7.04
N GLY A 244 -1.96 -9.81 8.35
CA GLY A 244 -1.76 -11.10 9.02
C GLY A 244 -3.03 -11.95 9.11
N LEU A 245 -4.14 -11.53 8.51
CA LEU A 245 -5.43 -12.21 8.66
C LEU A 245 -5.51 -13.47 7.80
N ALA A 246 -5.69 -14.62 8.43
CA ALA A 246 -5.93 -15.88 7.73
C ALA A 246 -7.31 -15.87 7.06
N ALA A 247 -7.35 -16.19 5.76
CA ALA A 247 -8.60 -16.20 5.00
C ALA A 247 -9.62 -17.21 5.57
N ALA A 248 -9.15 -18.37 6.04
CA ALA A 248 -10.00 -19.41 6.62
C ALA A 248 -10.78 -18.95 7.87
N ASP A 249 -10.24 -17.98 8.62
CA ASP A 249 -10.87 -17.48 9.84
C ASP A 249 -11.75 -16.25 9.58
N HIS A 250 -11.42 -15.49 8.53
CA HIS A 250 -11.93 -14.14 8.30
C HIS A 250 -12.71 -13.95 7.00
N CYS A 251 -12.92 -15.00 6.21
CA CYS A 251 -13.70 -14.94 4.98
C CYS A 251 -14.63 -16.15 4.87
N ASP A 252 -15.88 -15.90 4.47
CA ASP A 252 -16.87 -16.94 4.17
C ASP A 252 -16.86 -17.30 2.66
N VAL A 253 -16.20 -16.48 1.85
CA VAL A 253 -16.11 -16.62 0.39
C VAL A 253 -14.83 -17.35 0.03
N ASP A 254 -14.91 -18.23 -0.97
CA ASP A 254 -13.75 -18.70 -1.72
C ASP A 254 -13.14 -17.56 -2.58
N LEU A 255 -12.69 -16.48 -1.93
CA LEU A 255 -11.80 -15.46 -2.51
C LEU A 255 -10.54 -16.03 -3.20
N PRO A 256 -9.97 -17.20 -2.83
CA PRO A 256 -8.76 -17.71 -3.48
C PRO A 256 -8.99 -18.29 -4.89
N GLY A 257 -10.21 -18.65 -5.27
CA GLY A 257 -10.43 -19.59 -6.39
C GLY A 257 -11.18 -19.04 -7.59
N ASP A 258 -11.98 -17.99 -7.40
CA ASP A 258 -12.92 -17.55 -8.44
C ASP A 258 -12.55 -16.15 -8.98
N PRO A 259 -12.09 -16.05 -10.25
CA PRO A 259 -11.93 -14.77 -10.94
C PRO A 259 -13.22 -13.92 -10.88
N HIS A 260 -14.39 -14.56 -10.78
CA HIS A 260 -15.68 -13.88 -10.66
C HIS A 260 -16.00 -13.37 -9.25
N ALA A 261 -15.44 -13.95 -8.18
CA ALA A 261 -15.56 -13.40 -6.82
C ALA A 261 -14.92 -12.02 -6.70
N THR A 262 -13.97 -11.69 -7.58
CA THR A 262 -13.36 -10.35 -7.65
C THR A 262 -14.22 -9.30 -8.36
N MET A 263 -15.39 -9.67 -8.90
CA MET A 263 -16.34 -8.74 -9.53
C MET A 263 -17.42 -8.22 -8.57
N PHE A 264 -17.59 -8.85 -7.41
CA PHE A 264 -18.63 -8.48 -6.46
C PHE A 264 -18.06 -7.62 -5.32
N PRO A 265 -18.76 -6.55 -4.90
CA PRO A 265 -18.36 -5.79 -3.72
C PRO A 265 -18.25 -6.70 -2.49
N LEU A 266 -17.24 -6.45 -1.66
CA LEU A 266 -17.10 -7.13 -0.37
C LEU A 266 -17.71 -6.29 0.75
N GLU A 267 -18.30 -6.98 1.74
CA GLU A 267 -18.74 -6.42 3.01
C GLU A 267 -18.33 -7.31 4.20
N ILE A 268 -18.46 -6.79 5.41
CA ILE A 268 -18.27 -7.57 6.64
C ILE A 268 -19.64 -8.08 7.09
N GLY A 269 -19.80 -9.40 7.08
CA GLY A 269 -21.00 -10.09 7.52
C GLY A 269 -21.25 -9.98 9.03
N ARG A 270 -22.42 -10.46 9.47
CA ARG A 270 -22.84 -10.41 10.89
C ARG A 270 -21.95 -11.22 11.83
N ASP A 271 -21.26 -12.22 11.29
CA ASP A 271 -20.30 -13.07 11.98
C ASP A 271 -18.89 -12.46 12.04
N GLY A 272 -18.70 -11.27 11.46
CA GLY A 272 -17.42 -10.56 11.42
C GLY A 272 -16.47 -11.05 10.33
N ARG A 273 -16.96 -11.85 9.35
CA ARG A 273 -16.17 -12.33 8.21
C ARG A 273 -16.47 -11.54 6.94
N LEU A 274 -15.51 -11.54 6.00
CA LEU A 274 -15.74 -11.00 4.66
C LEU A 274 -16.71 -11.88 3.88
N VAL A 275 -17.71 -11.25 3.30
CA VAL A 275 -18.69 -11.85 2.39
C VAL A 275 -18.78 -11.04 1.10
N ALA A 276 -19.10 -11.70 -0.01
CA ALA A 276 -19.31 -11.07 -1.31
C ALA A 276 -20.80 -10.78 -1.47
N LEU A 277 -21.12 -9.57 -1.93
CA LEU A 277 -22.49 -9.17 -2.26
C LEU A 277 -22.86 -9.71 -3.64
N GLY A 278 -23.47 -10.90 -3.66
CA GLY A 278 -23.98 -11.60 -4.85
C GLY A 278 -25.49 -11.79 -4.82
#